data_AF-A0A644ZD47-F1
#
_entry.id   AF-A0A644ZD47-F1
#
_cell.length_a   1.000
_cell.length_b   1.000
_cell.length_c   1.000
_cell.angle_alpha   90.00
_cell.angle_beta   90.00
_cell.angle_gamma   90.00
#
_symmetry.space_group_name_H-M   'P 1'
#
loop_
_entity.id
_entity.type
_entity.pdbx_description
1 polymer ?
#
loop_
_entity_poly.entity_id
_entity_poly.type
_entity_poly.pdbx_seq_one_letter_code
_entity_poly.pdbx_strand_id
1 'polypeptide(L)'
;MKTFLLAHGIQDSPQSALQLAISANPKDILQYPVRLPPDDFNKMIPRHQTVQDVIRELVGHRLDEDLGNLADQLADRLVTQGDFILITWYFLKNWLPVLGADAAMFVLVLRNMCYFNDETGEIRDEVWMDGGYETIANRLGINNPRVVANWLPVRIDRGKRKDKLSERTVEELSRRQRLQDLLGLFVDRTEHRINSEGSYGWKFKVQRVDPLTPQHQKIQQASSSLFVKSESLCVQNELGCWISNLGNDCFETVKTEPMVVLRLSDLTNDCSETLKSILNDCLETLDLQANDCFETLLKILKSFKDSLKDKDTSSTQDSSISRNDPSSQSVAVVTDSEGNWSLDKLLARADKKNRSVLIKQEKSAIPFVSWLIHGASQSSIQNPYSLAIAKLKENPGISAGGASDRLAAIPPRELVRLIEQSFSFYSPSDRDWRMLFAEAKRDRIRLLADSLGLVLGIEEETGWMSN
;
A
#
# COMPACT_ATOMS: atom_id res chain seq x y z
N MET A 1 -23.51 -16.57 -6.92
CA MET A 1 -24.29 -15.91 -7.98
C MET A 1 -24.31 -16.68 -9.30
N LYS A 2 -23.24 -16.78 -10.11
CA LYS A 2 -23.27 -17.50 -11.42
C LYS A 2 -23.94 -18.88 -11.36
N THR A 3 -23.51 -19.72 -10.41
CA THR A 3 -24.07 -21.05 -10.18
C THR A 3 -25.57 -21.03 -9.87
N PHE A 4 -26.02 -20.08 -9.06
CA PHE A 4 -27.43 -19.92 -8.70
C PHE A 4 -28.26 -19.53 -9.92
N LEU A 5 -27.80 -18.55 -10.69
CA LEU A 5 -28.52 -18.06 -11.88
C LEU A 5 -28.61 -19.13 -12.98
N LEU A 6 -27.54 -19.89 -13.20
CA LEU A 6 -27.56 -21.03 -14.13
C LEU A 6 -28.54 -22.12 -13.69
N ALA A 7 -28.57 -22.46 -12.40
CA ALA A 7 -29.50 -23.47 -11.87
C ALA A 7 -30.98 -23.07 -12.01
N HIS A 8 -31.27 -21.77 -12.11
CA HIS A 8 -32.63 -21.24 -12.26
C HIS A 8 -32.93 -20.79 -13.70
N GLY A 9 -32.17 -21.27 -14.68
CA GLY A 9 -32.52 -21.13 -16.10
C GLY A 9 -32.35 -19.71 -16.65
N ILE A 10 -31.32 -18.96 -16.22
CA ILE A 10 -31.06 -17.61 -16.74
C ILE A 10 -30.80 -17.56 -18.26
N GLN A 11 -30.37 -18.66 -18.87
CA GLN A 11 -30.16 -18.75 -20.32
C GLN A 11 -31.48 -18.87 -21.10
N ASP A 12 -32.47 -19.54 -20.53
CA ASP A 12 -33.76 -19.81 -21.17
C ASP A 12 -34.82 -18.77 -20.79
N SER A 13 -34.79 -18.27 -19.55
CA SER A 13 -35.76 -17.34 -18.99
C SER A 13 -35.11 -16.28 -18.09
N PRO A 14 -34.31 -15.35 -18.66
CA PRO A 14 -33.49 -14.41 -17.89
C PRO A 14 -34.29 -13.59 -16.88
N GLN A 15 -35.47 -13.11 -17.28
CA GLN A 15 -36.33 -12.26 -16.45
C GLN A 15 -36.87 -13.01 -15.23
N SER A 16 -37.31 -14.26 -15.41
CA SER A 16 -37.83 -15.11 -14.32
C SER A 16 -36.72 -15.49 -13.35
N ALA A 17 -35.54 -15.85 -13.86
CA ALA A 17 -34.37 -16.17 -13.04
C ALA A 17 -33.92 -14.97 -12.18
N LEU A 18 -33.92 -13.76 -12.75
CA LEU A 18 -33.56 -12.53 -12.03
C LEU A 18 -34.61 -12.13 -11.00
N GLN A 19 -35.91 -12.18 -11.32
CA GLN A 19 -36.98 -11.92 -10.34
C GLN A 19 -36.93 -12.90 -9.17
N LEU A 20 -36.65 -14.18 -9.45
CA LEU A 20 -36.47 -15.19 -8.42
C LEU A 20 -35.24 -14.88 -7.55
N ALA A 21 -34.10 -14.53 -8.16
CA ALA A 21 -32.90 -14.12 -7.44
C ALA A 21 -33.13 -12.86 -6.59
N ILE A 22 -33.86 -11.87 -7.11
CA ILE A 22 -34.24 -10.67 -6.35
C ILE A 22 -35.13 -11.04 -5.18
N SER A 23 -35.98 -12.06 -5.26
CA SER A 23 -36.83 -12.47 -4.12
C SER A 23 -36.13 -13.38 -3.10
N ALA A 24 -35.07 -14.07 -3.50
CA ALA A 24 -34.37 -15.07 -2.70
C ALA A 24 -33.52 -14.47 -1.56
N ASN A 25 -33.21 -15.28 -0.55
CA ASN A 25 -32.30 -14.86 0.52
C ASN A 25 -30.87 -14.71 -0.05
N PRO A 26 -30.14 -13.60 0.22
CA PRO A 26 -28.77 -13.43 -0.25
C PRO A 26 -27.84 -14.61 0.08
N LYS A 27 -28.07 -15.31 1.21
CA LYS A 27 -27.30 -16.50 1.61
C LYS A 27 -27.47 -17.70 0.67
N ASP A 28 -28.61 -17.79 -0.01
CA ASP A 28 -28.89 -18.85 -0.97
C ASP A 28 -28.24 -18.55 -2.34
N ILE A 29 -27.97 -17.27 -2.61
CA ILE A 29 -27.33 -16.77 -3.84
C ILE A 29 -25.81 -16.76 -3.71
N LEU A 30 -25.32 -16.35 -2.53
CA LEU A 30 -23.91 -16.27 -2.14
C LEU A 30 -23.62 -17.43 -1.19
N GLN A 31 -23.22 -18.58 -1.75
CA GLN A 31 -22.85 -19.75 -0.96
C GLN A 31 -21.77 -19.40 0.07
N TYR A 32 -22.09 -19.68 1.33
CA TYR A 32 -21.18 -19.60 2.47
C TYR A 32 -21.00 -21.00 3.07
N PRO A 33 -19.79 -21.39 3.53
CA PRO A 33 -18.55 -20.61 3.62
C PRO A 33 -17.93 -20.28 2.25
N VAL A 34 -17.07 -19.24 2.27
CA VAL A 34 -16.39 -18.66 1.10
C VAL A 34 -15.77 -19.75 0.21
N ARG A 35 -15.93 -19.62 -1.11
CA ARG A 35 -15.29 -20.50 -2.08
C ARG A 35 -13.78 -20.49 -1.87
N LEU A 36 -13.19 -21.66 -1.75
CA LEU A 36 -11.74 -21.78 -1.89
C LEU A 36 -11.36 -21.33 -3.31
N PRO A 37 -10.28 -20.55 -3.46
CA PRO A 37 -9.79 -20.16 -4.76
C PRO A 37 -9.45 -21.42 -5.56
N PRO A 38 -9.72 -21.46 -6.88
CA PRO A 38 -9.36 -22.59 -7.72
C PRO A 38 -7.83 -22.79 -7.75
N ASP A 39 -7.38 -23.99 -8.10
CA ASP A 39 -5.95 -24.36 -8.07
C ASP A 39 -5.07 -23.47 -8.98
N ASP A 40 -5.67 -22.84 -9.99
CA ASP A 40 -5.04 -21.91 -10.93
C ASP A 40 -5.21 -20.42 -10.55
N PHE A 41 -5.70 -20.11 -9.35
CA PHE A 41 -5.95 -18.74 -8.90
C PHE A 41 -4.74 -17.82 -9.03
N ASN A 42 -3.52 -18.34 -8.83
CA ASN A 42 -2.27 -17.57 -9.00
C ASN A 42 -2.05 -17.09 -10.46
N LYS A 43 -2.79 -17.65 -11.43
CA LYS A 43 -2.77 -17.26 -12.84
C LYS A 43 -3.99 -16.40 -13.22
N MET A 44 -4.98 -16.28 -12.33
CA MET A 44 -6.15 -15.43 -12.57
C MET A 44 -5.76 -13.96 -12.44
N ILE A 45 -6.08 -13.19 -13.47
CA ILE A 45 -5.99 -11.73 -13.42
C ILE A 45 -7.24 -11.21 -12.70
N PRO A 46 -7.11 -10.50 -11.57
CA PRO A 46 -8.25 -9.88 -10.91
C PRO A 46 -8.93 -8.93 -11.89
N ARG A 47 -10.25 -9.06 -12.05
CA ARG A 47 -11.04 -8.17 -12.89
C ARG A 47 -12.18 -7.61 -12.06
N HIS A 48 -12.37 -6.30 -12.14
CA HIS A 48 -13.59 -5.67 -11.66
C HIS A 48 -14.77 -6.31 -12.38
N GLN A 49 -15.73 -6.84 -11.64
CA GLN A 49 -16.86 -7.55 -12.19
C GLN A 49 -18.13 -7.11 -11.45
N THR A 50 -19.02 -6.45 -12.18
CA THR A 50 -20.32 -6.02 -11.68
C THR A 50 -21.36 -7.13 -11.79
N VAL A 51 -22.49 -6.98 -11.07
CA VAL A 51 -23.63 -7.89 -11.23
C VAL A 51 -24.15 -7.87 -12.67
N GLN A 52 -24.17 -6.70 -13.32
CA GLN A 52 -24.49 -6.58 -14.74
C GLN A 52 -23.50 -7.35 -15.63
N ASP A 53 -22.19 -7.27 -15.36
CA ASP A 53 -21.18 -8.01 -16.14
C ASP A 53 -21.42 -9.50 -16.09
N VAL A 54 -21.72 -10.03 -14.91
CA VAL A 54 -22.00 -11.45 -14.72
C VAL A 54 -23.28 -11.84 -15.46
N ILE A 55 -24.35 -11.06 -15.36
CA ILE A 55 -25.62 -11.36 -16.01
C ILE A 55 -25.45 -11.29 -17.54
N ARG A 56 -24.78 -10.26 -18.05
CA ARG A 56 -24.46 -10.10 -19.48
C ARG A 56 -23.65 -11.28 -20.01
N GLU A 57 -22.67 -11.76 -19.25
CA GLU A 57 -21.89 -12.95 -19.61
C GLU A 57 -22.76 -14.21 -19.68
N LEU A 58 -23.66 -14.40 -18.72
CA LEU A 58 -24.53 -15.58 -18.65
C LEU A 58 -25.62 -15.60 -19.71
N VAL A 59 -26.17 -14.43 -20.03
CA VAL A 59 -27.21 -14.24 -21.04
C VAL A 59 -26.62 -14.24 -22.46
N GLY A 60 -25.33 -13.90 -22.60
CA GLY A 60 -24.59 -13.97 -23.86
C GLY A 60 -24.89 -12.82 -24.84
N HIS A 61 -25.73 -11.85 -24.45
CA HIS A 61 -26.02 -10.65 -25.23
C HIS A 61 -26.13 -9.42 -24.34
N ARG A 62 -26.19 -8.23 -24.98
CA ARG A 62 -26.39 -6.96 -24.27
C ARG A 62 -27.76 -6.97 -23.57
N LEU A 63 -27.79 -6.51 -22.32
CA LEU A 63 -29.04 -6.39 -21.55
C LEU A 63 -29.92 -5.30 -22.16
N ASP A 64 -31.20 -5.59 -22.32
CA ASP A 64 -32.22 -4.59 -22.63
C ASP A 64 -32.58 -3.78 -21.37
N GLU A 65 -33.47 -2.80 -21.52
CA GLU A 65 -33.84 -1.89 -20.43
C GLU A 65 -34.48 -2.64 -19.25
N ASP A 66 -35.31 -3.64 -19.53
CA ASP A 66 -36.00 -4.42 -18.50
C ASP A 66 -35.03 -5.34 -17.72
N LEU A 67 -34.15 -6.06 -18.42
CA LEU A 67 -33.13 -6.90 -17.79
C LEU A 67 -32.04 -6.07 -17.09
N GLY A 68 -31.72 -4.89 -17.63
CA GLY A 68 -30.82 -3.93 -16.99
C GLY A 68 -31.37 -3.46 -15.65
N ASN A 69 -32.65 -3.05 -15.61
CA ASN A 69 -33.32 -2.62 -14.38
C ASN A 69 -33.39 -3.74 -13.33
N LEU A 70 -33.63 -4.99 -13.75
CA LEU A 70 -33.61 -6.14 -12.83
C LEU A 70 -32.19 -6.47 -12.34
N ALA A 71 -31.18 -6.33 -13.19
CA ALA A 71 -29.79 -6.50 -12.80
C ALA A 71 -29.37 -5.46 -11.76
N ASP A 72 -29.81 -4.20 -11.90
CA ASP A 72 -29.55 -3.13 -10.94
C ASP A 72 -30.26 -3.37 -9.61
N GLN A 73 -31.53 -3.78 -9.63
CA GLN A 73 -32.25 -4.17 -8.40
C GLN A 73 -31.59 -5.33 -7.67
N LEU A 74 -31.05 -6.31 -8.41
CA LEU A 74 -30.29 -7.40 -7.82
C LEU A 74 -28.95 -6.90 -7.25
N ALA A 75 -28.27 -6.00 -7.95
CA ALA A 75 -27.04 -5.36 -7.47
C ALA A 75 -27.28 -4.60 -6.18
N ASP A 76 -28.30 -3.75 -6.11
CA ASP A 76 -28.67 -2.99 -4.91
C ASP A 76 -28.99 -3.91 -3.72
N ARG A 77 -29.66 -5.05 -3.98
CA ARG A 77 -30.00 -6.02 -2.94
C ARG A 77 -28.81 -6.84 -2.45
N LEU A 78 -27.85 -7.14 -3.31
CA LEU A 78 -26.66 -7.92 -2.96
C LEU A 78 -25.52 -7.05 -2.42
N VAL A 79 -25.48 -5.78 -2.82
CA VAL A 79 -24.36 -4.85 -2.64
C VAL A 79 -24.84 -3.55 -1.99
N THR A 80 -25.78 -3.61 -1.03
CA THR A 80 -26.33 -2.43 -0.35
C THR A 80 -25.23 -1.39 -0.07
N GLN A 81 -25.48 -0.12 -0.37
CA GLN A 81 -24.50 0.96 -0.18
C GLN A 81 -23.96 0.95 1.25
N GLY A 82 -22.69 0.54 1.42
CA GLY A 82 -21.99 0.48 2.71
C GLY A 82 -21.67 -0.92 3.27
N ASP A 83 -22.07 -2.01 2.59
CA ASP A 83 -21.96 -3.38 3.14
C ASP A 83 -20.90 -4.28 2.47
N PHE A 84 -19.94 -3.73 1.72
CA PHE A 84 -18.82 -4.52 1.23
C PHE A 84 -17.55 -4.26 2.04
N ILE A 85 -17.01 -5.32 2.63
CA ILE A 85 -15.70 -5.28 3.30
C ILE A 85 -14.66 -5.71 2.27
N LEU A 86 -13.78 -4.78 1.89
CA LEU A 86 -12.57 -5.12 1.14
C LEU A 86 -11.57 -5.79 2.09
N ILE A 87 -11.26 -7.05 1.80
CA ILE A 87 -10.27 -7.83 2.55
C ILE A 87 -9.23 -8.31 1.56
N THR A 88 -7.96 -8.00 1.83
CA THR A 88 -6.88 -8.53 1.00
C THR A 88 -6.70 -10.03 1.28
N TRP A 89 -6.23 -10.76 0.27
CA TRP A 89 -5.82 -12.15 0.46
C TRP A 89 -4.68 -12.28 1.47
N TYR A 90 -3.81 -11.27 1.55
CA TYR A 90 -2.75 -11.24 2.54
C TYR A 90 -3.31 -11.25 3.97
N PHE A 91 -4.34 -10.45 4.25
CA PHE A 91 -5.00 -10.44 5.55
C PHE A 91 -5.59 -11.81 5.89
N LEU A 92 -6.29 -12.44 4.94
CA LEU A 92 -6.90 -13.76 5.16
C LEU A 92 -5.87 -14.87 5.37
N LYS A 93 -4.75 -14.86 4.62
CA LYS A 93 -3.73 -15.91 4.71
C LYS A 93 -2.79 -15.74 5.90
N ASN A 94 -2.41 -14.51 6.21
CA ASN A 94 -1.31 -14.25 7.14
C ASN A 94 -1.78 -13.64 8.47
N TRP A 95 -2.81 -12.79 8.45
CA TRP A 95 -3.27 -12.11 9.66
C TRP A 95 -4.40 -12.85 10.39
N LEU A 96 -5.36 -13.40 9.65
CA LEU A 96 -6.48 -14.15 10.26
C LEU A 96 -6.01 -15.31 11.16
N PRO A 97 -5.03 -16.16 10.79
CA PRO A 97 -4.57 -17.24 11.65
C PRO A 97 -3.89 -16.75 12.94
N VAL A 98 -3.23 -15.58 12.88
CA VAL A 98 -2.41 -15.03 13.97
C VAL A 98 -3.25 -14.19 14.94
N LEU A 99 -4.23 -13.44 14.43
CA LEU A 99 -5.18 -12.65 15.24
C LEU A 99 -6.31 -13.50 15.81
N GLY A 100 -6.72 -14.55 15.09
CA GLY A 100 -7.95 -15.29 15.37
C GLY A 100 -9.20 -14.57 14.84
N ALA A 101 -10.29 -15.33 14.66
CA ALA A 101 -11.50 -14.88 13.99
C ALA A 101 -12.11 -13.61 14.62
N ASP A 102 -12.23 -13.58 15.95
CA ASP A 102 -12.92 -12.50 16.66
C ASP A 102 -12.17 -11.16 16.54
N ALA A 103 -10.86 -11.16 16.76
CA ALA A 103 -10.03 -9.97 16.66
C ALA A 103 -9.86 -9.51 15.21
N ALA A 104 -9.77 -10.45 14.25
CA ALA A 104 -9.77 -10.13 12.84
C ALA A 104 -11.10 -9.46 12.41
N MET A 105 -12.24 -9.99 12.84
CA MET A 105 -13.54 -9.37 12.57
C MET A 105 -13.69 -7.99 13.22
N PHE A 106 -13.11 -7.77 14.40
CA PHE A 106 -13.05 -6.45 15.01
C PHE A 106 -12.33 -5.43 14.13
N VAL A 107 -11.18 -5.79 13.55
CA VAL A 107 -10.46 -4.94 12.58
C VAL A 107 -11.33 -4.64 11.37
N LEU A 108 -11.97 -5.66 10.79
CA LEU A 108 -12.78 -5.50 9.58
C LEU A 108 -14.02 -4.61 9.81
N VAL A 109 -14.70 -4.77 10.95
CA VAL A 109 -15.83 -3.91 11.34
C VAL A 109 -15.39 -2.46 11.46
N LEU A 110 -14.25 -2.20 12.10
CA LEU A 110 -13.72 -0.85 12.23
C LEU A 110 -13.31 -0.25 10.88
N ARG A 111 -12.68 -1.04 10.01
CA ARG A 111 -12.32 -0.62 8.64
C ARG A 111 -13.54 -0.27 7.80
N ASN A 112 -14.64 -1.01 7.94
CA ASN A 112 -15.88 -0.70 7.22
C ASN A 112 -16.52 0.62 7.68
N MET A 113 -16.20 1.08 8.88
CA MET A 113 -16.64 2.39 9.38
C MET A 113 -15.70 3.52 8.99
N CYS A 114 -14.53 3.22 8.42
CA CYS A 114 -13.65 4.18 7.79
C CYS A 114 -14.15 4.49 6.38
N TYR A 115 -13.92 5.72 5.91
CA TYR A 115 -14.32 6.14 4.58
C TYR A 115 -13.13 6.74 3.84
N PHE A 116 -13.05 6.43 2.54
CA PHE A 116 -12.21 7.15 1.58
C PHE A 116 -13.11 7.85 0.60
N ASN A 117 -12.87 9.12 0.38
CA ASN A 117 -13.45 9.81 -0.75
C ASN A 117 -12.44 9.80 -1.91
N ASP A 118 -12.67 8.98 -2.93
CA ASP A 118 -11.81 8.91 -4.11
C ASP A 118 -11.71 10.26 -4.85
N GLU A 119 -12.75 11.10 -4.79
CA GLU A 119 -12.81 12.38 -5.51
C GLU A 119 -12.09 13.52 -4.78
N THR A 120 -12.04 13.47 -3.44
CA THR A 120 -11.44 14.53 -2.61
C THR A 120 -10.16 14.11 -1.89
N GLY A 121 -9.82 12.82 -1.91
CA GLY A 121 -8.72 12.24 -1.16
C GLY A 121 -8.92 12.25 0.37
N GLU A 122 -10.13 12.59 0.85
CA GLU A 122 -10.41 12.61 2.29
C GLU A 122 -10.37 11.20 2.86
N ILE A 123 -9.45 10.96 3.80
CA ILE A 123 -9.35 9.72 4.57
C ILE A 123 -9.92 9.98 5.96
N ARG A 124 -10.98 9.27 6.31
CA ARG A 124 -11.44 9.16 7.70
C ARG A 124 -11.08 7.80 8.24
N ASP A 125 -9.97 7.76 8.97
CA ASP A 125 -9.43 6.59 9.67
C ASP A 125 -9.74 6.60 11.18
N GLU A 126 -10.42 7.63 11.68
CA GLU A 126 -10.86 7.74 13.06
C GLU A 126 -12.36 7.45 13.22
N VAL A 127 -12.71 6.48 14.06
CA VAL A 127 -14.06 5.94 14.21
C VAL A 127 -14.50 6.00 15.67
N TRP A 128 -15.72 6.49 15.91
CA TRP A 128 -16.38 6.40 17.20
C TRP A 128 -17.27 5.16 17.29
N MET A 129 -17.16 4.43 18.39
CA MET A 129 -18.03 3.31 18.76
C MET A 129 -18.71 3.62 20.09
N ASP A 130 -20.01 3.88 20.05
CA ASP A 130 -20.84 4.16 21.22
C ASP A 130 -21.27 2.86 21.93
N GLY A 131 -21.46 2.93 23.25
CA GLY A 131 -21.79 1.77 24.10
C GLY A 131 -20.61 0.85 24.43
N GLY A 132 -19.39 1.32 24.20
CA GLY A 132 -18.18 0.79 24.81
C GLY A 132 -17.84 -0.62 24.33
N TYR A 133 -17.32 -1.45 25.24
CA TYR A 133 -16.99 -2.83 24.90
C TYR A 133 -18.21 -3.73 24.71
N GLU A 134 -19.36 -3.36 25.27
CA GLU A 134 -20.61 -4.13 25.16
C GLU A 134 -21.14 -4.10 23.73
N THR A 135 -21.24 -2.91 23.12
CA THR A 135 -21.64 -2.79 21.71
C THR A 135 -20.69 -3.54 20.78
N ILE A 136 -19.39 -3.45 21.02
CA ILE A 136 -18.38 -4.15 20.21
C ILE A 136 -18.57 -5.66 20.33
N ALA A 137 -18.73 -6.18 21.55
CA ALA A 137 -18.93 -7.61 21.78
C ALA A 137 -20.23 -8.11 21.12
N ASN A 138 -21.33 -7.38 21.27
CA ASN A 138 -22.61 -7.70 20.64
C ASN A 138 -22.50 -7.73 19.11
N ARG A 139 -21.81 -6.76 18.51
CA ARG A 139 -21.59 -6.69 17.05
C ARG A 139 -20.73 -7.84 16.52
N LEU A 140 -19.85 -8.38 17.36
CA LEU A 140 -18.99 -9.52 17.03
C LEU A 140 -19.61 -10.87 17.43
N GLY A 141 -20.80 -10.90 18.04
CA GLY A 141 -21.43 -12.13 18.55
C GLY A 141 -20.71 -12.73 19.77
N ILE A 142 -20.00 -11.92 20.54
CA ILE A 142 -19.22 -12.34 21.71
C ILE A 142 -20.04 -12.12 22.98
N ASN A 143 -20.29 -13.20 23.72
CA ASN A 143 -21.11 -13.15 24.95
C ASN A 143 -20.48 -12.36 26.10
N ASN A 144 -19.15 -12.29 26.17
CA ASN A 144 -18.43 -11.65 27.27
C ASN A 144 -17.64 -10.41 26.80
N PRO A 145 -18.11 -9.19 27.10
CA PRO A 145 -17.44 -7.94 26.73
C PRO A 145 -16.02 -7.80 27.27
N ARG A 146 -15.66 -8.53 28.34
CA ARG A 146 -14.29 -8.51 28.89
C ARG A 146 -13.27 -9.12 27.92
N VAL A 147 -13.69 -9.96 26.98
CA VAL A 147 -12.81 -10.52 25.95
C VAL A 147 -12.27 -9.37 25.08
N VAL A 148 -13.17 -8.50 24.59
CA VAL A 148 -12.81 -7.30 23.83
C VAL A 148 -11.92 -6.38 24.64
N ALA A 149 -12.24 -6.19 25.93
CA ALA A 149 -11.43 -5.35 26.82
C ALA A 149 -9.98 -5.86 27.00
N ASN A 150 -9.73 -7.16 26.84
CA ASN A 150 -8.40 -7.75 26.95
C ASN A 150 -7.57 -7.58 25.67
N TRP A 151 -8.19 -7.28 24.53
CA TRP A 151 -7.48 -7.06 23.27
C TRP A 151 -6.80 -5.69 23.19
N LEU A 152 -7.18 -4.76 24.07
CA LEU A 152 -6.71 -3.39 24.05
C LEU A 152 -5.93 -3.09 25.34
N PRO A 153 -4.92 -2.20 25.28
CA PRO A 153 -4.17 -1.79 26.46
C PRO A 153 -5.08 -1.21 27.55
N VAL A 154 -4.74 -1.46 28.82
CA VAL A 154 -5.51 -0.96 29.96
C VAL A 154 -5.36 0.56 30.05
N ARG A 155 -6.47 1.30 30.13
CA ARG A 155 -6.47 2.77 30.25
C ARG A 155 -6.57 3.29 31.69
N ILE A 156 -7.07 2.46 32.60
CA ILE A 156 -7.27 2.79 34.00
C ILE A 156 -6.41 1.84 34.81
N ASP A 157 -5.30 2.34 35.37
CA ASP A 157 -4.47 1.59 36.28
C ASP A 157 -5.28 1.20 37.52
N ARG A 158 -5.67 -0.08 37.58
CA ARG A 158 -6.21 -0.66 38.81
C ARG A 158 -5.01 -1.01 39.68
N GLY A 159 -4.93 -0.34 40.83
CA GLY A 159 -3.74 -0.29 41.70
C GLY A 159 -3.10 -1.64 42.07
N LYS A 160 -1.85 -1.51 42.56
CA LYS A 160 -0.87 -2.53 43.02
C LYS A 160 -1.16 -3.98 42.62
N ARG A 161 -0.46 -4.43 41.56
CA ARG A 161 -0.28 -5.85 41.21
C ARG A 161 0.39 -6.60 42.37
N LYS A 162 -0.01 -7.85 42.61
CA LYS A 162 0.67 -8.74 43.57
C LYS A 162 2.11 -9.00 43.14
N ASP A 163 3.05 -8.94 44.08
CA ASP A 163 4.50 -9.09 43.85
C ASP A 163 4.93 -10.49 43.38
N LYS A 164 4.08 -11.52 43.55
CA LYS A 164 4.31 -12.88 43.05
C LYS A 164 3.15 -13.32 42.16
N LEU A 165 3.43 -13.45 40.86
CA LEU A 165 2.52 -14.03 39.86
C LEU A 165 2.82 -15.52 39.70
N SER A 166 1.78 -16.33 39.49
CA SER A 166 1.97 -17.75 39.13
C SER A 166 2.46 -17.87 37.67
N GLU A 167 3.16 -18.94 37.32
CA GLU A 167 3.61 -19.22 35.94
C GLU A 167 2.45 -19.16 34.94
N ARG A 168 1.32 -19.80 35.27
CA ARG A 168 0.09 -19.76 34.45
C ARG A 168 -0.44 -18.33 34.26
N THR A 169 -0.29 -17.45 35.26
CA THR A 169 -0.69 -16.04 35.13
C THR A 169 0.28 -15.28 34.23
N VAL A 170 1.58 -15.56 34.30
CA VAL A 170 2.58 -14.97 33.43
C VAL A 170 2.34 -15.37 31.98
N GLU A 171 2.12 -16.66 31.70
CA GLU A 171 1.82 -17.15 30.35
C GLU A 171 0.58 -16.50 29.74
N GLU A 172 -0.50 -16.38 30.52
CA GLU A 172 -1.74 -15.74 30.06
C GLU A 172 -1.54 -14.23 29.82
N LEU A 173 -0.73 -13.54 30.64
CA LEU A 173 -0.37 -12.14 30.41
C LEU A 173 0.47 -12.00 29.15
N SER A 174 1.46 -12.87 28.93
CA SER A 174 2.27 -12.89 27.71
C SER A 174 1.43 -13.17 26.47
N ARG A 175 0.46 -14.10 26.55
CA ARG A 175 -0.47 -14.38 25.46
C ARG A 175 -1.33 -13.15 25.12
N ARG A 176 -1.84 -12.44 26.12
CA ARG A 176 -2.61 -11.20 25.93
C ARG A 176 -1.76 -10.10 25.33
N GLN A 177 -0.55 -9.92 25.83
CA GLN A 177 0.38 -8.91 25.32
C GLN A 177 0.67 -9.14 23.84
N ARG A 178 0.96 -10.39 23.44
CA ARG A 178 1.16 -10.73 22.03
C ARG A 178 -0.03 -10.35 21.15
N LEU A 179 -1.25 -10.66 21.59
CA LEU A 179 -2.46 -10.28 20.83
C LEU A 179 -2.65 -8.76 20.78
N GLN A 180 -2.35 -8.04 21.86
CA GLN A 180 -2.40 -6.58 21.91
C GLN A 180 -1.38 -5.95 20.96
N ASP A 181 -0.16 -6.47 20.93
CA ASP A 181 0.90 -5.98 20.05
C ASP A 181 0.52 -6.18 18.57
N LEU A 182 -0.03 -7.36 18.24
CA LEU A 182 -0.48 -7.67 16.88
C LEU A 182 -1.70 -6.83 16.47
N LEU A 183 -2.71 -6.72 17.33
CA LEU A 183 -3.91 -5.92 17.05
C LEU A 183 -3.59 -4.41 17.00
N GLY A 184 -2.62 -3.96 17.79
CA GLY A 184 -2.15 -2.57 17.82
C GLY A 184 -1.56 -2.08 16.50
N LEU A 185 -1.13 -2.99 15.62
CA LEU A 185 -0.73 -2.65 14.25
C LEU A 185 -1.92 -2.23 13.37
N PHE A 186 -3.14 -2.60 13.76
CA PHE A 186 -4.37 -2.29 13.04
C PHE A 186 -5.22 -1.22 13.71
N VAL A 187 -5.30 -1.24 15.03
CA VAL A 187 -6.27 -0.46 15.79
C VAL A 187 -5.59 0.15 16.99
N ASP A 188 -5.61 1.47 17.06
CA ASP A 188 -5.20 2.21 18.25
C ASP A 188 -6.41 2.91 18.87
N ARG A 189 -6.53 2.82 20.20
CA ARG A 189 -7.63 3.46 20.93
C ARG A 189 -7.19 4.80 21.48
N THR A 190 -7.55 5.86 20.77
CA THR A 190 -7.05 7.21 21.00
C THR A 190 -7.81 7.97 22.08
N GLU A 191 -9.14 7.92 22.07
CA GLU A 191 -9.99 8.72 22.96
C GLU A 191 -11.16 7.93 23.55
N HIS A 192 -11.83 8.56 24.51
CA HIS A 192 -13.07 8.06 25.09
C HIS A 192 -14.00 9.20 25.47
N ARG A 193 -15.30 8.94 25.44
CA ARG A 193 -16.34 9.85 25.91
C ARG A 193 -17.34 9.12 26.78
N ILE A 194 -18.12 9.86 27.55
CA ILE A 194 -19.29 9.35 28.27
C ILE A 194 -20.49 10.05 27.64
N ASN A 195 -21.43 9.28 27.11
CA ASN A 195 -22.65 9.83 26.53
C ASN A 195 -23.62 10.26 27.64
N SER A 196 -24.67 11.01 27.29
CA SER A 196 -25.70 11.50 28.23
C SER A 196 -26.39 10.39 29.04
N GLU A 197 -26.40 9.17 28.51
CA GLU A 197 -26.95 7.96 29.15
C GLU A 197 -25.96 7.24 30.08
N GLY A 198 -24.73 7.76 30.24
CA GLY A 198 -23.69 7.17 31.08
C GLY A 198 -22.89 6.05 30.40
N SER A 199 -23.19 5.70 29.14
CA SER A 199 -22.45 4.70 28.38
C SER A 199 -21.10 5.25 27.88
N TYR A 200 -20.04 4.46 27.99
CA TYR A 200 -18.74 4.81 27.40
C TYR A 200 -18.80 4.75 25.86
N GLY A 201 -18.16 5.70 25.19
CA GLY A 201 -17.83 5.64 23.77
C GLY A 201 -16.32 5.58 23.61
N TRP A 202 -15.82 4.76 22.68
CA TRP A 202 -14.41 4.65 22.37
C TRP A 202 -14.12 5.21 20.98
N LYS A 203 -13.04 5.99 20.86
CA LYS A 203 -12.50 6.43 19.57
C LYS A 203 -11.34 5.54 19.19
N PHE A 204 -11.36 5.06 17.96
CA PHE A 204 -10.31 4.21 17.39
C PHE A 204 -9.70 4.90 16.18
N LYS A 205 -8.38 4.85 16.07
CA LYS A 205 -7.65 5.09 14.84
C LYS A 205 -7.37 3.76 14.17
N VAL A 206 -7.68 3.65 12.88
CA VAL A 206 -7.74 2.37 12.17
C VAL A 206 -6.83 2.38 10.95
N GLN A 207 -5.91 1.42 10.92
CA GLN A 207 -5.01 1.19 9.80
C GLN A 207 -5.75 0.48 8.66
N ARG A 208 -5.89 1.17 7.53
CA ARG A 208 -6.67 0.69 6.37
C ARG A 208 -5.90 -0.25 5.44
N VAL A 209 -4.58 -0.09 5.36
CA VAL A 209 -3.69 -0.97 4.58
C VAL A 209 -3.14 -2.06 5.49
N ASP A 210 -3.09 -3.30 5.00
CA ASP A 210 -2.54 -4.40 5.79
C ASP A 210 -1.04 -4.21 6.04
N PRO A 211 -0.61 -4.05 7.29
CA PRO A 211 0.81 -4.04 7.61
C PRO A 211 1.40 -5.43 7.33
N LEU A 212 2.70 -5.49 7.05
CA LEU A 212 3.38 -6.77 6.98
C LEU A 212 3.37 -7.43 8.37
N THR A 213 3.24 -8.76 8.42
CA THR A 213 3.46 -9.48 9.66
C THR A 213 4.88 -9.20 10.18
N PRO A 214 5.15 -9.28 11.49
CA PRO A 214 6.50 -9.04 12.02
C PRO A 214 7.58 -9.93 11.36
N GLN A 215 7.21 -11.14 10.96
CA GLN A 215 8.06 -12.06 10.22
C GLN A 215 8.34 -11.55 8.79
N HIS A 216 7.30 -11.17 8.04
CA HIS A 216 7.46 -10.63 6.69
C HIS A 216 8.18 -9.27 6.70
N GLN A 217 7.98 -8.45 7.73
CA GLN A 217 8.70 -7.19 7.91
C GLN A 217 10.20 -7.44 8.14
N LYS A 218 10.58 -8.43 8.95
CA LYS A 218 11.99 -8.82 9.12
C LYS A 218 12.61 -9.27 7.80
N ILE A 219 11.89 -10.08 7.01
CA ILE A 219 12.35 -10.53 5.69
C ILE A 219 12.54 -9.33 4.76
N GLN A 220 11.58 -8.41 4.71
CA GLN A 220 11.69 -7.19 3.92
C GLN A 220 12.90 -6.36 4.35
N GLN A 221 13.09 -6.13 5.65
CA GLN A 221 14.22 -5.37 6.19
C GLN A 221 15.57 -6.04 5.91
N ALA A 222 15.66 -7.36 6.04
CA ALA A 222 16.86 -8.12 5.72
C ALA A 222 17.18 -8.04 4.23
N SER A 223 16.17 -8.17 3.37
CA SER A 223 16.30 -8.00 1.91
C SER A 223 16.78 -6.60 1.56
N SER A 224 16.15 -5.56 2.09
CA SER A 224 16.56 -4.17 1.87
C SER A 224 17.98 -3.91 2.36
N SER A 225 18.35 -4.47 3.52
CA SER A 225 19.71 -4.35 4.07
C SER A 225 20.74 -5.06 3.21
N LEU A 226 20.42 -6.25 2.68
CA LEU A 226 21.26 -6.99 1.74
C LEU A 226 21.54 -6.13 0.50
N PHE A 227 20.50 -5.51 -0.06
CA PHE A 227 20.65 -4.65 -1.23
C PHE A 227 21.50 -3.42 -0.97
N VAL A 228 21.24 -2.70 0.12
CA VAL A 228 22.04 -1.51 0.50
C VAL A 228 23.51 -1.89 0.72
N LYS A 229 23.78 -3.00 1.41
CA LYS A 229 25.14 -3.50 1.61
C LYS A 229 25.80 -3.87 0.28
N SER A 230 25.08 -4.58 -0.60
CA SER A 230 25.58 -4.98 -1.91
C SER A 230 25.90 -3.78 -2.82
N GLU A 231 25.13 -2.69 -2.71
CA GLU A 231 25.38 -1.44 -3.42
C GLU A 231 26.63 -0.75 -2.89
N SER A 232 26.72 -0.60 -1.55
CA SER A 232 27.84 0.07 -0.89
C SER A 232 29.19 -0.60 -1.13
N LEU A 233 29.17 -1.92 -1.37
CA LEU A 233 30.36 -2.73 -1.61
C LEU A 233 30.55 -3.08 -3.09
N CYS A 234 29.75 -2.47 -3.99
CA CYS A 234 29.84 -2.64 -5.45
C CYS A 234 29.70 -4.10 -5.95
N VAL A 235 29.01 -4.97 -5.19
CA VAL A 235 28.76 -6.38 -5.53
C VAL A 235 27.34 -6.65 -6.04
N GLN A 236 26.58 -5.62 -6.40
CA GLN A 236 25.19 -5.74 -6.91
C GLN A 236 25.08 -6.63 -8.15
N ASN A 237 26.03 -6.52 -9.09
CA ASN A 237 26.02 -7.33 -10.31
C ASN A 237 26.20 -8.82 -10.00
N GLU A 238 27.08 -9.13 -9.05
CA GLU A 238 27.31 -10.51 -8.59
C GLU A 238 26.09 -11.05 -7.85
N LEU A 239 25.44 -10.23 -7.01
CA LEU A 239 24.17 -10.58 -6.37
C LEU A 239 23.08 -10.86 -7.41
N GLY A 240 22.97 -10.03 -8.46
CA GLY A 240 22.03 -10.24 -9.57
C GLY A 240 22.30 -11.51 -10.39
N CYS A 241 23.57 -11.83 -10.63
CA CYS A 241 24.01 -13.09 -11.26
C CYS A 241 23.66 -14.30 -10.38
N TRP A 242 23.93 -14.21 -9.07
CA TRP A 242 23.57 -15.24 -8.11
C TRP A 242 22.05 -15.47 -8.09
N ILE A 243 21.25 -14.40 -7.99
CA ILE A 243 19.77 -14.49 -8.04
C ILE A 243 19.29 -15.13 -9.34
N SER A 244 19.97 -14.89 -10.46
CA SER A 244 19.62 -15.49 -11.76
C SER A 244 19.87 -16.98 -11.84
N ASN A 245 20.84 -17.49 -11.09
CA ASN A 245 21.18 -18.90 -11.02
C ASN A 245 20.35 -19.65 -9.96
N LEU A 246 19.49 -18.95 -9.20
CA LEU A 246 18.49 -19.57 -8.34
C LEU A 246 17.40 -20.23 -9.21
N GLY A 247 17.59 -21.52 -9.56
CA GLY A 247 16.55 -22.33 -10.18
C GLY A 247 15.22 -22.28 -9.40
N ASN A 248 14.11 -22.66 -10.05
CA ASN A 248 12.80 -22.68 -9.36
C ASN A 248 12.69 -23.80 -8.30
N ASP A 249 13.56 -24.82 -8.33
CA ASP A 249 13.35 -26.06 -7.57
C ASP A 249 14.53 -26.52 -6.66
N CYS A 250 15.57 -25.73 -6.41
CA CYS A 250 16.80 -26.30 -5.83
C CYS A 250 17.33 -25.60 -4.57
N PHE A 251 16.71 -25.79 -3.40
CA PHE A 251 17.47 -25.76 -2.12
C PHE A 251 16.84 -26.71 -1.09
N GLU A 252 17.57 -27.77 -0.72
CA GLU A 252 17.32 -28.47 0.54
C GLU A 252 17.96 -27.66 1.67
N THR A 253 17.15 -27.15 2.60
CA THR A 253 17.64 -26.61 3.88
C THR A 253 18.17 -27.80 4.70
N VAL A 254 19.48 -28.04 4.64
CA VAL A 254 20.09 -29.10 5.46
C VAL A 254 20.07 -28.64 6.92
N LYS A 255 19.12 -29.18 7.69
CA LYS A 255 18.90 -28.95 9.14
C LYS A 255 19.99 -29.54 10.03
N THR A 256 21.27 -29.48 9.66
CA THR A 256 22.32 -30.10 10.49
C THR A 256 22.82 -29.19 11.61
N GLU A 257 22.62 -27.87 11.54
CA GLU A 257 23.06 -26.90 12.56
C GLU A 257 22.08 -25.70 12.64
N PRO A 258 22.07 -24.87 13.73
CA PRO A 258 21.21 -23.68 13.84
C PRO A 258 21.54 -22.55 12.84
N MET A 259 22.30 -22.87 11.79
CA MET A 259 22.85 -21.97 10.80
C MET A 259 22.51 -22.51 9.41
N VAL A 260 21.86 -21.70 8.58
CA VAL A 260 21.59 -22.07 7.18
C VAL A 260 22.89 -21.93 6.39
N VAL A 261 23.57 -23.05 6.14
CA VAL A 261 24.79 -23.08 5.32
C VAL A 261 24.39 -23.18 3.84
N LEU A 262 24.45 -22.05 3.12
CA LEU A 262 24.35 -22.06 1.66
C LEU A 262 25.61 -22.67 1.06
N ARG A 263 25.55 -23.92 0.62
CA ARG A 263 26.58 -24.49 -0.25
C ARG A 263 26.31 -24.01 -1.68
N LEU A 264 27.04 -22.98 -2.11
CA LEU A 264 27.18 -22.55 -3.50
C LEU A 264 27.90 -23.67 -4.27
N SER A 265 27.21 -24.76 -4.63
CA SER A 265 27.91 -25.95 -5.12
C SER A 265 28.36 -25.89 -6.58
N ASP A 266 27.96 -24.92 -7.41
CA ASP A 266 28.41 -24.88 -8.83
C ASP A 266 28.37 -23.47 -9.47
N LEU A 267 28.91 -22.43 -8.82
CA LEU A 267 29.33 -21.23 -9.57
C LEU A 267 30.80 -21.37 -9.97
N THR A 268 31.04 -21.85 -11.18
CA THR A 268 32.36 -21.79 -11.80
C THR A 268 32.75 -20.33 -12.04
N ASN A 269 33.81 -19.89 -11.34
CA ASN A 269 34.51 -18.60 -11.34
C ASN A 269 34.25 -17.76 -10.07
N ASP A 270 35.30 -17.68 -9.25
CA ASP A 270 35.62 -16.66 -8.24
C ASP A 270 34.42 -16.02 -7.53
N CYS A 271 33.85 -16.76 -6.57
CA CYS A 271 32.89 -16.19 -5.63
C CYS A 271 33.59 -15.11 -4.78
N SER A 272 33.08 -13.88 -4.83
CA SER A 272 33.47 -12.81 -3.92
C SER A 272 33.21 -13.24 -2.48
N GLU A 273 34.27 -13.44 -1.69
CA GLU A 273 34.16 -13.69 -0.23
C GLU A 273 33.36 -12.57 0.45
N THR A 274 33.35 -11.36 -0.12
CA THR A 274 32.52 -10.23 0.32
C THR A 274 31.03 -10.51 0.14
N LEU A 275 30.59 -11.00 -1.03
CA LEU A 275 29.18 -11.35 -1.27
C LEU A 275 28.72 -12.50 -0.36
N LYS A 276 29.57 -13.52 -0.20
CA LYS A 276 29.32 -14.68 0.67
C LYS A 276 29.16 -14.26 2.13
N SER A 277 30.04 -13.38 2.62
CA SER A 277 29.95 -12.81 3.98
C SER A 277 28.65 -12.02 4.18
N ILE A 278 28.28 -11.15 3.23
CA ILE A 278 27.05 -10.34 3.29
C ILE A 278 25.78 -11.22 3.28
N LEU A 279 25.77 -12.28 2.46
CA LEU A 279 24.65 -13.23 2.41
C LEU A 279 24.53 -14.00 3.72
N ASN A 280 25.65 -14.47 4.28
CA ASN A 280 25.65 -15.16 5.56
C ASN A 280 25.18 -14.24 6.70
N ASP A 281 25.70 -13.00 6.79
CA ASP A 281 25.23 -11.99 7.74
C ASP A 281 23.72 -11.74 7.63
N CYS A 282 23.21 -11.62 6.40
CA CYS A 282 21.78 -11.40 6.13
C CYS A 282 20.94 -12.60 6.60
N LEU A 283 21.39 -13.82 6.31
CA LEU A 283 20.68 -15.03 6.69
C LEU A 283 20.78 -15.34 8.19
N GLU A 284 21.90 -15.01 8.83
CA GLU A 284 22.06 -15.10 10.30
C GLU A 284 21.12 -14.14 11.04
N THR A 285 20.84 -12.97 10.47
CA THR A 285 19.84 -12.05 11.06
C THR A 285 18.39 -12.52 10.91
N LEU A 286 18.14 -13.56 10.10
CA LEU A 286 16.82 -14.16 9.90
C LEU A 286 16.72 -15.48 10.67
N ASP A 287 15.75 -15.56 11.60
CA ASP A 287 15.40 -16.84 12.22
C ASP A 287 14.59 -17.68 11.21
N LEU A 288 15.31 -18.48 10.40
CA LEU A 288 14.78 -19.21 9.24
C LEU A 288 14.14 -20.57 9.60
N GLN A 289 13.78 -20.81 10.86
CA GLN A 289 13.22 -22.11 11.29
C GLN A 289 11.90 -22.50 10.60
N ALA A 290 11.22 -21.57 9.91
CA ALA A 290 10.07 -21.85 9.06
C ALA A 290 10.46 -21.77 7.58
N ASN A 291 10.26 -22.87 6.83
CA ASN A 291 10.55 -22.98 5.39
C ASN A 291 9.96 -21.83 4.55
N ASP A 292 8.82 -21.27 4.97
CA ASP A 292 8.12 -20.18 4.28
C ASP A 292 8.88 -18.84 4.31
N CYS A 293 9.72 -18.59 5.33
CA CYS A 293 10.55 -17.38 5.41
C CYS A 293 11.56 -17.31 4.27
N PHE A 294 12.20 -18.45 4.00
CA PHE A 294 13.27 -18.53 3.04
C PHE A 294 12.73 -18.44 1.61
N GLU A 295 11.62 -19.12 1.31
CA GLU A 295 10.96 -19.02 0.01
C GLU A 295 10.46 -17.59 -0.28
N THR A 296 9.89 -16.92 0.72
CA THR A 296 9.44 -15.53 0.62
C THR A 296 10.62 -14.58 0.37
N LEU A 297 11.73 -14.77 1.07
CA LEU A 297 12.98 -14.04 0.82
C LEU A 297 13.43 -14.22 -0.63
N LEU A 298 13.52 -15.46 -1.12
CA LEU A 298 13.94 -15.74 -2.50
C LEU A 298 13.00 -15.10 -3.54
N LYS A 299 11.68 -15.11 -3.30
CA LYS A 299 10.70 -14.43 -4.17
C LYS A 299 10.90 -12.92 -4.19
N ILE A 300 11.15 -12.30 -3.04
CA ILE A 300 11.46 -10.87 -2.94
C ILE A 300 12.74 -10.56 -3.72
N LEU A 301 13.81 -11.34 -3.53
CA LEU A 301 15.08 -11.15 -4.24
C LEU A 301 14.93 -11.33 -5.77
N LYS A 302 14.15 -12.31 -6.22
CA LYS A 302 13.84 -12.53 -7.64
C LYS A 302 13.04 -11.36 -8.24
N SER A 303 11.98 -10.90 -7.58
CA SER A 303 11.19 -9.75 -8.04
C SER A 303 12.03 -8.48 -8.17
N PHE A 304 13.00 -8.31 -7.27
CA PHE A 304 13.89 -7.16 -7.27
C PHE A 304 14.85 -7.17 -8.48
N LYS A 305 15.43 -8.32 -8.82
CA LYS A 305 16.27 -8.47 -10.02
C LYS A 305 15.54 -8.04 -11.29
N ASP A 306 14.28 -8.44 -11.40
CA ASP A 306 13.51 -8.12 -12.61
C ASP A 306 13.25 -6.61 -12.70
N SER A 307 13.11 -5.90 -11.56
CA SER A 307 13.07 -4.43 -11.51
C SER A 307 14.41 -3.72 -11.81
N LEU A 308 15.56 -4.40 -11.66
CA LEU A 308 16.89 -3.84 -11.98
C LEU A 308 17.19 -3.82 -13.49
N LYS A 309 16.55 -4.69 -14.28
CA LYS A 309 16.81 -4.79 -15.73
C LYS A 309 16.29 -3.60 -16.52
N ASP A 310 15.39 -2.81 -15.95
CA ASP A 310 14.88 -1.57 -16.55
C ASP A 310 15.75 -0.34 -16.23
N LYS A 311 16.96 -0.54 -15.68
CA LYS A 311 17.94 0.52 -15.48
C LYS A 311 18.77 0.70 -16.75
N ASP A 312 18.44 1.71 -17.54
CA ASP A 312 19.23 2.14 -18.70
C ASP A 312 20.63 2.60 -18.25
N THR A 313 21.61 1.71 -18.41
CA THR A 313 23.04 1.99 -18.18
C THR A 313 23.75 2.14 -19.52
N SER A 314 23.87 3.37 -20.04
CA SER A 314 24.99 3.68 -20.95
C SER A 314 25.33 5.17 -20.93
N SER A 315 26.57 5.48 -20.54
CA SER A 315 27.18 6.80 -20.69
C SER A 315 27.96 6.89 -22.02
N THR A 316 27.89 8.07 -22.64
CA THR A 316 28.81 8.64 -23.65
C THR A 316 29.00 7.94 -25.01
N GLN A 317 28.37 8.60 -25.99
CA GLN A 317 28.78 8.94 -27.35
C GLN A 317 28.64 7.94 -28.51
N ASP A 318 27.93 8.51 -29.49
CA ASP A 318 27.84 8.34 -30.92
C ASP A 318 27.02 7.21 -31.56
N SER A 319 26.03 7.69 -32.31
CA SER A 319 25.29 7.08 -33.41
C SER A 319 24.00 6.34 -33.04
N SER A 320 22.93 7.14 -33.02
CA SER A 320 21.60 6.89 -33.58
C SER A 320 21.06 5.46 -33.50
N ILE A 321 20.08 5.24 -32.64
CA ILE A 321 18.74 4.75 -33.03
C ILE A 321 17.76 5.07 -31.89
N SER A 322 16.66 5.72 -32.27
CA SER A 322 15.49 6.05 -31.46
C SER A 322 14.93 4.83 -30.73
N ARG A 323 14.95 4.87 -29.39
CA ARG A 323 14.01 4.13 -28.52
C ARG A 323 13.45 5.14 -27.52
N ASN A 324 12.13 5.27 -27.49
CA ASN A 324 11.42 6.20 -26.61
C ASN A 324 11.49 5.69 -25.16
N ASP A 325 12.17 6.44 -24.31
CA ASP A 325 12.28 6.24 -22.87
C ASP A 325 11.03 6.84 -22.16
N PRO A 326 10.27 6.07 -21.36
CA PRO A 326 9.07 6.54 -20.64
C PRO A 326 9.34 7.74 -19.72
N SER A 327 10.52 7.83 -19.11
CA SER A 327 10.91 8.94 -18.24
C SER A 327 11.10 10.26 -19.01
N SER A 328 11.41 10.16 -20.30
CA SER A 328 11.53 11.33 -21.19
C SER A 328 10.17 11.90 -21.59
N GLN A 329 9.09 11.12 -21.47
CA GLN A 329 7.72 11.52 -21.81
C GLN A 329 7.02 12.25 -20.64
N SER A 330 7.25 11.81 -19.39
CA SER A 330 6.66 12.41 -18.19
C SER A 330 7.18 13.83 -17.91
N VAL A 331 8.46 14.08 -18.18
CA VAL A 331 9.12 15.38 -17.97
C VAL A 331 8.81 16.38 -19.08
N ALA A 332 8.54 15.93 -20.32
CA ALA A 332 8.26 16.80 -21.46
C ALA A 332 6.99 17.67 -21.28
N VAL A 333 6.05 17.25 -20.42
CA VAL A 333 4.83 17.99 -20.10
C VAL A 333 5.13 19.27 -19.31
N VAL A 334 6.28 19.36 -18.64
CA VAL A 334 6.62 20.46 -17.71
C VAL A 334 7.92 21.19 -18.07
N THR A 335 8.66 20.74 -19.09
CA THR A 335 9.90 21.39 -19.53
C THR A 335 9.78 22.19 -20.83
N ASP A 336 10.65 23.17 -21.01
CA ASP A 336 10.82 23.90 -22.28
C ASP A 336 11.68 23.11 -23.29
N SER A 337 11.95 23.72 -24.45
CA SER A 337 12.79 23.14 -25.51
C SER A 337 14.25 22.93 -25.12
N GLU A 338 14.71 23.56 -24.04
CA GLU A 338 16.08 23.45 -23.52
C GLU A 338 16.17 22.42 -22.39
N GLY A 339 15.04 21.83 -21.98
CA GLY A 339 14.96 20.85 -20.90
C GLY A 339 14.89 21.47 -19.49
N ASN A 340 14.68 22.79 -19.40
CA ASN A 340 14.50 23.50 -18.14
C ASN A 340 13.01 23.58 -17.77
N TRP A 341 12.70 23.93 -16.52
CA TRP A 341 11.32 24.12 -16.06
C TRP A 341 10.59 25.19 -16.88
N SER A 342 9.46 24.82 -17.50
CA SER A 342 8.61 25.77 -18.22
C SER A 342 7.53 26.31 -17.30
N LEU A 343 7.65 27.58 -16.91
CA LEU A 343 6.66 28.25 -16.06
C LEU A 343 5.27 28.26 -16.71
N ASP A 344 5.19 28.42 -18.03
CA ASP A 344 3.92 28.43 -18.76
C ASP A 344 3.19 27.08 -18.68
N LYS A 345 3.93 25.97 -18.77
CA LYS A 345 3.42 24.61 -18.63
C LYS A 345 3.02 24.29 -17.18
N LEU A 346 3.85 24.67 -16.21
CA LEU A 346 3.56 24.49 -14.78
C LEU A 346 2.31 25.26 -14.34
N LEU A 347 2.04 26.43 -14.94
CA LEU A 347 0.86 27.24 -14.65
C LEU A 347 -0.40 26.84 -15.45
N ALA A 348 -0.39 25.72 -16.18
CA ALA A 348 -1.53 25.28 -16.99
C ALA A 348 -2.83 25.13 -16.17
N ARG A 349 -2.73 24.79 -14.88
CA ARG A 349 -3.86 24.63 -13.95
C ARG A 349 -4.31 25.93 -13.28
N ALA A 350 -3.52 27.01 -13.39
CA ALA A 350 -3.86 28.30 -12.79
C ALA A 350 -4.94 29.03 -13.63
N ASP A 351 -5.74 29.86 -12.98
CA ASP A 351 -6.70 30.71 -13.70
C ASP A 351 -5.99 31.67 -14.66
N LYS A 352 -6.67 32.00 -15.77
CA LYS A 352 -6.13 32.84 -16.85
C LYS A 352 -5.57 34.17 -16.34
N LYS A 353 -6.16 34.74 -15.29
CA LYS A 353 -5.72 36.02 -14.70
C LYS A 353 -4.39 35.83 -13.97
N ASN A 354 -4.26 34.84 -13.09
CA ASN A 354 -3.04 34.58 -12.35
C ASN A 354 -1.90 34.08 -13.24
N ARG A 355 -2.19 33.24 -14.24
CA ARG A 355 -1.20 32.82 -15.25
C ARG A 355 -0.58 34.02 -15.99
N SER A 356 -1.42 34.95 -16.47
CA SER A 356 -0.93 36.14 -17.18
C SER A 356 -0.11 37.11 -16.33
N VAL A 357 -0.36 37.14 -15.01
CA VAL A 357 0.38 37.98 -14.06
C VAL A 357 1.73 37.36 -13.75
N LEU A 358 1.77 36.08 -13.39
CA LEU A 358 3.00 35.39 -13.02
C LEU A 358 3.97 35.25 -14.19
N ILE A 359 3.49 34.96 -15.41
CA ILE A 359 4.34 34.89 -16.60
C ILE A 359 5.01 36.25 -16.92
N LYS A 360 4.36 37.38 -16.60
CA LYS A 360 4.93 38.71 -16.80
C LYS A 360 5.92 39.11 -15.70
N GLN A 361 5.73 38.60 -14.49
CA GLN A 361 6.51 38.97 -13.31
C GLN A 361 7.76 38.09 -13.13
N GLU A 362 7.63 36.78 -13.35
CA GLU A 362 8.68 35.81 -13.10
C GLU A 362 9.55 35.57 -14.34
N LYS A 363 10.87 35.64 -14.15
CA LYS A 363 11.86 35.36 -15.20
C LYS A 363 12.25 33.88 -15.26
N SER A 364 11.95 33.11 -14.21
CA SER A 364 12.32 31.71 -14.06
C SER A 364 11.20 30.95 -13.37
N ALA A 365 11.09 29.65 -13.65
CA ALA A 365 10.18 28.75 -12.96
C ALA A 365 10.70 28.28 -11.59
N ILE A 366 11.99 28.49 -11.28
CA ILE A 366 12.64 28.01 -10.05
C ILE A 366 11.93 28.51 -8.78
N PRO A 367 11.57 29.80 -8.64
CA PRO A 367 10.86 30.27 -7.45
C PRO A 367 9.50 29.58 -7.25
N PHE A 368 8.80 29.29 -8.34
CA PHE A 368 7.51 28.58 -8.30
C PHE A 368 7.69 27.13 -7.83
N VAL A 369 8.64 26.40 -8.43
CA VAL A 369 8.95 25.01 -8.06
C VAL A 369 9.45 24.91 -6.61
N SER A 370 10.26 25.87 -6.16
CA SER A 370 10.74 25.92 -4.77
C SER A 370 9.58 26.03 -3.77
N TRP A 371 8.60 26.91 -4.03
CA TRP A 371 7.41 27.01 -3.18
C TRP A 371 6.52 25.78 -3.21
N LEU A 372 6.45 25.06 -4.35
CA LEU A 372 5.76 23.77 -4.43
C LEU A 372 6.42 22.71 -3.56
N ILE A 373 7.75 22.59 -3.63
CA ILE A 373 8.55 21.65 -2.83
C ILE A 373 8.38 21.96 -1.34
N HIS A 374 8.52 23.23 -0.95
CA HIS A 374 8.32 23.66 0.43
C HIS A 374 6.90 23.34 0.91
N GLY A 375 5.89 23.70 0.12
CA GLY A 375 4.50 23.43 0.44
C GLY A 375 4.23 21.94 0.63
N ALA A 376 4.74 21.08 -0.26
CA ALA A 376 4.58 19.64 -0.17
C ALA A 376 5.26 19.04 1.07
N SER A 377 6.43 19.55 1.46
CA SER A 377 7.20 19.05 2.62
C SER A 377 6.50 19.28 3.97
N GLN A 378 5.62 20.29 4.08
CA GLN A 378 4.97 20.63 5.34
C GLN A 378 3.56 20.08 5.44
N SER A 379 3.26 19.30 6.48
CA SER A 379 1.94 18.70 6.71
C SER A 379 0.82 19.71 6.97
N SER A 380 1.15 20.92 7.45
CA SER A 380 0.18 21.99 7.71
C SER A 380 -0.34 22.67 6.45
N ILE A 381 0.36 22.54 5.32
CA ILE A 381 0.00 23.21 4.07
C ILE A 381 -0.84 22.26 3.21
N GLN A 382 -2.13 22.55 3.09
CA GLN A 382 -3.08 21.71 2.35
C GLN A 382 -2.89 21.78 0.83
N ASN A 383 -2.61 22.97 0.28
CA ASN A 383 -2.49 23.18 -1.17
C ASN A 383 -1.18 23.91 -1.53
N PRO A 384 -0.11 23.16 -1.88
CA PRO A 384 1.19 23.73 -2.27
C PRO A 384 1.09 24.66 -3.49
N TYR A 385 0.22 24.34 -4.44
CA TYR A 385 0.04 25.11 -5.68
C TYR A 385 -0.56 26.50 -5.42
N SER A 386 -1.60 26.58 -4.59
CA SER A 386 -2.21 27.86 -4.19
C SER A 386 -1.25 28.71 -3.36
N LEU A 387 -0.44 28.08 -2.51
CA LEU A 387 0.61 28.77 -1.75
C LEU A 387 1.65 29.40 -2.67
N ALA A 388 2.14 28.66 -3.67
CA ALA A 388 3.14 29.16 -4.61
C ALA A 388 2.62 30.39 -5.38
N ILE A 389 1.37 30.37 -5.84
CA ILE A 389 0.73 31.52 -6.50
C ILE A 389 0.62 32.72 -5.56
N ALA A 390 0.16 32.49 -4.31
CA ALA A 390 -0.01 33.56 -3.34
C ALA A 390 1.33 34.23 -2.99
N LYS A 391 2.38 33.43 -2.78
CA LYS A 391 3.70 33.92 -2.39
C LYS A 391 4.40 34.70 -3.49
N LEU A 392 4.33 34.23 -4.74
CA LEU A 392 4.93 34.95 -5.87
C LEU A 392 4.15 36.20 -6.27
N LYS A 393 2.83 36.24 -6.03
CA LYS A 393 2.05 37.48 -6.18
C LYS A 393 2.44 38.54 -5.18
N GLU A 394 2.68 38.14 -3.94
CA GLU A 394 3.06 39.03 -2.85
C GLU A 394 4.50 39.51 -3.04
N ASN A 395 5.41 38.61 -3.39
CA ASN A 395 6.83 38.88 -3.55
C ASN A 395 7.40 38.19 -4.80
N PRO A 396 7.38 38.85 -5.97
CA PRO A 396 7.92 38.29 -7.20
C PRO A 396 9.42 37.96 -7.11
N GLY A 397 9.82 36.82 -7.67
CA GLY A 397 11.20 36.36 -7.73
C GLY A 397 11.77 35.81 -6.41
N ILE A 398 10.99 35.82 -5.31
CA ILE A 398 11.44 35.28 -4.02
C ILE A 398 11.02 33.81 -3.90
N SER A 399 12.01 32.93 -3.82
CA SER A 399 11.86 31.49 -3.62
C SER A 399 11.72 31.13 -2.13
N ALA A 400 11.38 29.87 -1.83
CA ALA A 400 11.16 29.42 -0.44
C ALA A 400 12.46 29.30 0.38
N GLY A 401 13.62 29.21 -0.28
CA GLY A 401 14.93 29.15 0.37
C GLY A 401 15.38 27.73 0.71
N GLY A 402 16.63 27.62 1.18
CA GLY A 402 17.16 26.40 1.79
C GLY A 402 17.22 25.20 0.84
N ALA A 403 16.79 24.03 1.35
CA ALA A 403 16.78 22.79 0.58
C ALA A 403 15.78 22.82 -0.59
N SER A 404 14.68 23.59 -0.47
CA SER A 404 13.67 23.71 -1.52
C SER A 404 14.22 24.43 -2.76
N ASP A 405 15.07 25.43 -2.58
CA ASP A 405 15.75 26.11 -3.68
C ASP A 405 16.77 25.22 -4.38
N ARG A 406 17.54 24.45 -3.61
CA ARG A 406 18.53 23.52 -4.15
C ARG A 406 17.87 22.43 -4.99
N LEU A 407 16.75 21.87 -4.52
CA LEU A 407 15.95 20.91 -5.27
C LEU A 407 15.14 21.54 -6.42
N ALA A 408 14.83 22.83 -6.39
CA ALA A 408 14.21 23.51 -7.53
C ALA A 408 15.24 23.82 -8.64
N ALA A 409 16.52 23.94 -8.28
CA ALA A 409 17.62 24.26 -9.18
C ALA A 409 18.24 23.03 -9.87
N ILE A 410 17.98 21.80 -9.40
CA ILE A 410 18.40 20.60 -10.13
C ILE A 410 17.59 20.44 -11.43
N PRO A 411 18.12 19.73 -12.45
CA PRO A 411 17.40 19.48 -13.67
C PRO A 411 16.03 18.83 -13.41
N PRO A 412 14.96 19.21 -14.14
CA PRO A 412 13.62 18.65 -13.94
C PRO A 412 13.59 17.12 -13.93
N ARG A 413 14.38 16.50 -14.84
CA ARG A 413 14.55 15.03 -14.91
C ARG A 413 15.07 14.43 -13.61
N GLU A 414 16.03 15.09 -12.97
CA GLU A 414 16.63 14.61 -11.73
C GLU A 414 15.65 14.74 -10.56
N LEU A 415 14.86 15.83 -10.49
CA LEU A 415 13.81 15.95 -9.49
C LEU A 415 12.72 14.89 -9.68
N VAL A 416 12.31 14.62 -10.92
CA VAL A 416 11.34 13.55 -11.23
C VAL A 416 11.89 12.19 -10.82
N ARG A 417 13.17 11.91 -11.05
CA ARG A 417 13.82 10.68 -10.59
C ARG A 417 13.76 10.51 -9.07
N LEU A 418 13.97 11.59 -8.30
CA LEU A 418 13.85 11.57 -6.84
C LEU A 418 12.40 11.32 -6.38
N ILE A 419 11.43 11.92 -7.08
CA ILE A 419 10.00 11.68 -6.86
C ILE A 419 9.65 10.22 -7.13
N GLU A 420 10.03 9.67 -8.29
CA GLU A 420 9.77 8.27 -8.67
C GLU A 420 10.41 7.28 -7.70
N GLN A 421 11.66 7.53 -7.29
CA GLN A 421 12.34 6.74 -6.28
C GLN A 421 11.55 6.70 -4.97
N SER A 422 10.97 7.81 -4.53
CA SER A 422 10.20 7.85 -3.29
C SER A 422 8.93 6.96 -3.28
N PHE A 423 8.42 6.60 -4.47
CA PHE A 423 7.33 5.63 -4.63
C PHE A 423 7.83 4.19 -4.77
N SER A 424 9.09 4.01 -5.15
CA SER A 424 9.75 2.71 -5.13
C SER A 424 10.10 2.27 -3.69
N PHE A 425 10.64 1.06 -3.54
CA PHE A 425 11.14 0.57 -2.25
C PHE A 425 12.40 1.31 -1.75
N TYR A 426 12.99 2.20 -2.54
CA TYR A 426 14.17 2.99 -2.19
C TYR A 426 13.81 4.41 -1.73
N SER A 427 14.28 4.81 -0.54
CA SER A 427 14.28 6.24 -0.20
C SER A 427 15.39 6.95 -0.98
N PRO A 428 15.13 8.11 -1.62
CA PRO A 428 16.16 8.86 -2.33
C PRO A 428 17.38 9.14 -1.45
N SER A 429 18.58 9.01 -2.01
CA SER A 429 19.86 9.23 -1.31
C SER A 429 20.25 10.69 -1.20
N ASP A 430 19.58 11.57 -1.95
CA ASP A 430 19.85 13.00 -1.95
C ASP A 430 19.65 13.64 -0.56
N ARG A 431 20.63 14.45 -0.16
CA ARG A 431 20.68 15.05 1.19
C ARG A 431 19.58 16.07 1.39
N ASP A 432 19.29 16.88 0.39
CA ASP A 432 18.28 17.94 0.47
C ASP A 432 16.87 17.37 0.39
N TRP A 433 16.68 16.31 -0.40
CA TRP A 433 15.46 15.53 -0.42
C TRP A 433 15.15 14.91 0.95
N ARG A 434 16.13 14.23 1.57
CA ARG A 434 15.95 13.65 2.91
C ARG A 434 15.67 14.72 3.96
N MET A 435 16.31 15.88 3.88
CA MET A 435 16.08 16.98 4.82
C MET A 435 14.63 17.47 4.82
N LEU A 436 13.95 17.44 3.66
CA LEU A 436 12.57 17.91 3.53
C LEU A 436 11.53 16.80 3.64
N PHE A 437 11.85 15.59 3.19
CA PHE A 437 10.86 14.52 3.01
C PHE A 437 11.11 13.25 3.83
N ALA A 438 12.12 13.22 4.73
CA ALA A 438 12.39 12.03 5.56
C ALA A 438 11.19 11.57 6.41
N GLU A 439 10.38 12.50 6.89
CA GLU A 439 9.16 12.21 7.68
C GLU A 439 7.87 12.45 6.89
N ALA A 440 7.97 12.82 5.61
CA ALA A 440 6.80 13.12 4.79
C ALA A 440 6.11 11.83 4.34
N LYS A 441 4.78 11.76 4.53
CA LYS A 441 3.96 10.65 4.03
C LYS A 441 4.00 10.60 2.50
N ARG A 442 3.88 9.40 1.91
CA ARG A 442 3.85 9.19 0.44
C ARG A 442 2.81 10.06 -0.28
N ASP A 443 1.65 10.28 0.34
CA ASP A 443 0.59 11.14 -0.21
C ASP A 443 1.05 12.59 -0.44
N ARG A 444 1.98 13.09 0.39
CA ARG A 444 2.56 14.43 0.24
C ARG A 444 3.49 14.54 -0.95
N ILE A 445 4.22 13.46 -1.22
CA ILE A 445 5.10 13.39 -2.39
C ILE A 445 4.26 13.20 -3.66
N ARG A 446 3.11 12.53 -3.56
CA ARG A 446 2.15 12.44 -4.67
C ARG A 446 1.54 13.80 -4.96
N LEU A 447 1.15 14.53 -3.92
CA LEU A 447 0.71 15.91 -4.02
C LEU A 447 1.76 16.82 -4.68
N LEU A 448 3.05 16.60 -4.45
CA LEU A 448 4.12 17.33 -5.14
C LEU A 448 4.12 17.03 -6.64
N ALA A 449 4.08 15.74 -7.02
CA ALA A 449 4.04 15.32 -8.41
C ALA A 449 2.81 15.89 -9.16
N ASP A 450 1.64 15.80 -8.53
CA ASP A 450 0.38 16.32 -9.07
C ASP A 450 0.41 17.85 -9.18
N SER A 451 1.03 18.53 -8.21
CA SER A 451 1.18 20.00 -8.23
C SER A 451 2.14 20.47 -9.32
N LEU A 452 3.15 19.66 -9.65
CA LEU A 452 4.03 19.90 -10.79
C LEU A 452 3.37 19.55 -12.13
N GLY A 453 2.24 18.84 -12.13
CA GLY A 453 1.58 18.36 -13.34
C GLY A 453 2.30 17.20 -14.00
N LEU A 454 3.10 16.45 -13.23
CA LEU A 454 3.82 15.27 -13.70
C LEU A 454 2.87 14.09 -13.80
N VAL A 455 2.82 13.47 -14.98
CA VAL A 455 2.22 12.14 -15.13
C VAL A 455 3.35 11.15 -14.86
N LEU A 456 3.44 10.71 -13.60
CA LEU A 456 4.42 9.68 -13.25
C LEU A 456 4.03 8.42 -14.03
N GLY A 457 4.95 7.91 -14.86
CA GLY A 457 4.86 6.60 -15.49
C GLY A 457 5.05 5.46 -14.49
N ILE A 458 4.60 5.68 -13.25
CA ILE A 458 4.22 4.60 -12.38
C ILE A 458 3.06 3.99 -13.16
N GLU A 459 3.31 2.90 -13.89
CA GLU A 459 2.26 1.91 -14.04
C GLU A 459 1.67 1.81 -12.64
N GLU A 460 0.40 2.20 -12.47
CA GLU A 460 -0.36 1.54 -11.44
C GLU A 460 -0.31 0.07 -11.86
N GLU A 461 0.78 -0.60 -11.49
CA GLU A 461 0.92 -2.02 -11.40
C GLU A 461 -0.25 -2.40 -10.51
N THR A 462 -1.35 -2.72 -11.18
CA THR A 462 -2.65 -3.05 -10.61
C THR A 462 -2.55 -4.50 -10.11
N GLY A 463 -1.61 -4.70 -9.18
CA GLY A 463 -0.82 -5.91 -9.02
C GLY A 463 0.58 -5.56 -9.49
N TRP A 464 1.59 -5.38 -8.63
CA TRP A 464 2.06 -6.40 -7.71
C TRP A 464 2.37 -5.83 -6.31
N MET A 465 1.35 -5.74 -5.46
CA MET A 465 1.53 -5.75 -4.00
C MET A 465 0.48 -6.66 -3.36
N SER A 466 0.44 -7.91 -3.82
CA SER A 466 -0.12 -9.02 -3.07
C SER A 466 1.00 -10.01 -2.76
N ASN A 467 1.78 -9.69 -1.72
CA ASN A 467 2.33 -10.64 -0.76
C ASN A 467 2.96 -9.91 0.43
#